data_AF-A0A174IP29-F1
#
_entry.id   AF-A0A174IP29-F1
#
_cell.length_a   1.000
_cell.length_b   1.000
_cell.length_c   1.000
_cell.angle_alpha   90.00
_cell.angle_beta   90.00
_cell.angle_gamma   90.00
#
_symmetry.space_group_name_H-M   'P 1'
#
loop_
_entity.id
_entity.type
_entity.pdbx_description
1 polymer ?
#
loop_
_entity_poly.entity_id
_entity_poly.type
_entity_poly.pdbx_seq_one_letter_code
_entity_poly.pdbx_strand_id
1 'polypeptide(L)' 'MMAMLWAQQIMLGKKTYSQVPRLLKDKVKEVLIDSGAEDLVTEDKQ' A
#
# COMPACT_ATOMS: atom_id res chain seq x y z
N MET A 1 4.93 -11.12 5.78
CA MET A 1 4.59 -10.26 6.95
C MET A 1 4.87 -8.78 6.70
N MET A 2 6.05 -8.36 6.21
CA MET A 2 6.35 -6.92 6.04
C MET A 2 5.41 -6.16 5.08
N ALA A 3 4.91 -6.80 4.02
CA ALA A 3 3.96 -6.18 3.10
C ALA A 3 2.60 -5.86 3.76
N MET A 4 2.14 -6.72 4.68
CA MET A 4 0.88 -6.51 5.40
C MET A 4 0.97 -5.30 6.33
N LEU A 5 2.09 -5.17 7.05
CA LEU A 5 2.33 -4.01 7.90
C LEU A 5 2.40 -2.72 7.07
N TRP A 6 3.03 -2.76 5.90
CA TRP A 6 3.07 -1.63 4.96
C TRP A 6 1.69 -1.24 4.44
N ALA A 7 0.89 -2.21 3.99
CA ALA A 7 -0.49 -1.96 3.58
C ALA A 7 -1.29 -1.31 4.72
N GLN A 8 -1.13 -1.79 5.96
CA GLN A 8 -1.77 -1.20 7.13
C GLN A 8 -1.30 0.23 7.42
N GLN A 9 0.00 0.54 7.26
CA GLN A 9 0.51 1.91 7.40
C GLN A 9 -0.09 2.87 6.36
N ILE A 10 -0.37 2.36 5.15
CA ILE A 10 -1.01 3.11 4.08
C ILE A 10 -2.50 3.32 4.39
N MET A 11 -3.21 2.27 4.83
CA MET A 11 -4.60 2.37 5.30
C MET A 11 -4.78 3.34 6.47
N LEU A 12 -3.77 3.42 7.36
CA LEU A 12 -3.75 4.37 8.47
C LEU A 12 -3.33 5.80 8.05
N GLY A 13 -3.03 6.05 6.77
CA GLY A 13 -2.60 7.36 6.26
C GLY A 13 -1.23 7.81 6.77
N LYS A 14 -0.45 6.92 7.40
CA LYS A 14 0.89 7.25 7.93
C LYS A 14 1.97 7.23 6.85
N LYS A 15 1.71 6.51 5.75
CA LYS A 15 2.60 6.35 4.60
C LYS A 15 1.80 6.31 3.32
N THR A 16 2.42 6.67 2.21
CA THR A 16 1.80 6.55 0.88
C THR A 16 2.37 5.35 0.12
N TYR A 17 1.60 4.84 -0.84
CA TYR A 17 2.03 3.73 -1.69
C TYR A 17 3.33 4.04 -2.46
N SER A 18 3.60 5.30 -2.78
CA SER A 18 4.86 5.75 -3.39
C SER A 18 6.09 5.54 -2.51
N GLN A 19 5.94 5.53 -1.18
CA GLN A 19 7.04 5.29 -0.25
C GLN A 19 7.39 3.80 -0.11
N VAL A 20 6.56 2.91 -0.67
CA VAL A 20 6.77 1.47 -0.57
C VAL A 20 8.01 1.08 -1.39
N PRO A 21 8.97 0.34 -0.81
CA PRO A 21 10.13 -0.18 -1.53
C PRO A 21 9.68 -1.00 -2.75
N ARG A 22 10.36 -0.84 -3.88
CA ARG A 22 9.99 -1.49 -5.16
C ARG A 22 9.85 -3.01 -5.06
N LEU A 23 10.67 -3.66 -4.22
CA LEU A 23 10.62 -5.10 -3.89
C LEU A 23 9.33 -5.53 -3.16
N LEU A 24 8.69 -4.62 -2.44
CA LEU A 24 7.46 -4.86 -1.67
C LEU A 24 6.23 -4.25 -2.34
N LYS A 25 6.40 -3.33 -3.30
CA LYS A 25 5.33 -2.55 -3.94
C LYS A 25 4.26 -3.46 -4.57
N ASP A 26 4.69 -4.55 -5.21
CA ASP A 26 3.81 -5.56 -5.80
C ASP A 26 2.96 -6.30 -4.73
N LYS A 27 3.63 -6.85 -3.71
CA LYS A 27 2.96 -7.54 -2.58
C LYS A 27 2.06 -6.62 -1.76
N VAL A 28 2.46 -5.37 -1.54
CA VAL A 28 1.65 -4.39 -0.81
C VAL A 28 0.39 -4.03 -1.60
N LYS A 29 0.49 -3.96 -2.92
CA LYS A 29 -0.67 -3.76 -3.80
C LYS A 29 -1.62 -4.95 -3.75
N GLU A 30 -1.12 -6.18 -3.85
CA GLU A 30 -1.97 -7.36 -3.71
C GLU A 30 -2.71 -7.37 -2.36
N VAL A 31 -2.02 -7.07 -1.26
CA VAL A 31 -2.66 -7.01 0.07
C VAL A 31 -3.71 -5.90 0.14
N LEU A 32 -3.44 -4.73 -0.43
CA LEU A 32 -4.40 -3.62 -0.47
C LEU A 32 -5.64 -3.99 -1.30
N ILE A 33 -5.47 -4.64 -2.44
CA ILE A 33 -6.57 -5.13 -3.28
C ILE A 33 -7.38 -6.21 -2.56
N ASP A 34 -6.72 -7.20 -1.97
CA ASP A 34 -7.36 -8.27 -1.20
C ASP A 34 -8.16 -7.73 0.00
N SER A 35 -7.68 -6.64 0.61
CA SER A 35 -8.35 -5.95 1.72
C SER A 35 -9.46 -4.98 1.26
N GLY A 36 -9.72 -4.83 -0.04
CA GLY A 36 -10.70 -3.87 -0.59
C GLY A 36 -10.26 -2.41 -0.54
N ALA A 37 -8.96 -2.14 -0.36
CA ALA A 37 -8.35 -0.82 -0.30
C ALA A 37 -7.57 -0.49 -1.59
N GLU A 38 -8.07 -0.94 -2.74
CA GLU A 38 -7.45 -0.70 -4.06
C GLU A 38 -7.30 0.79 -4.40
N ASP A 39 -8.19 1.64 -3.87
CA ASP A 39 -8.15 3.10 -4.02
C ASP A 39 -6.90 3.72 -3.39
N LEU A 40 -6.34 3.09 -2.35
CA LEU A 40 -5.11 3.52 -1.70
C LEU A 40 -3.84 3.11 -2.47
N VAL A 41 -3.98 2.29 -3.51
CA VAL A 41 -2.91 1.98 -4.48
C VAL A 41 -2.86 3.06 -5.57
N THR A 42 -3.30 4.27 -5.25
CA THR A 42 -3.14 5.43 -6.11
C THR A 42 -1.98 6.27 -5.58
N GLU A 43 -1.03 6.55 -6.47
CA GLU A 43 -0.08 7.64 -6.24
C GLU A 43 -0.90 8.90 -6.46
N ASP A 44 -1.45 9.45 -5.38
CA ASP A 44 -2.33 10.62 -5.39
C ASP A 44 -1.82 11.65 -6.41
N LYS A 45 -2.56 11.76 -7.51
CA LYS A 45 -2.45 12.86 -8.46
C LYS A 45 -3.14 14.03 -7.79
N GLN A 46 -2.39 14.79 -7.00
CA GLN A 46 -2.76 16.16 -6.68
C GLN A 46 -1.70 17.13 -7.19
#